data_AF-A0A1F6F1V3-F1
#
_entry.id   AF-A0A1F6F1V3-F1
#
_cell.length_a   1.000
_cell.length_b   1.000
_cell.length_c   1.000
_cell.angle_alpha   90.00
_cell.angle_beta   90.00
_cell.angle_gamma   90.00
#
_symmetry.space_group_name_H-M   'P 1'
#
loop_
_entity.id
_entity.type
_entity.pdbx_description
1 polymer ?
#
loop_
_entity_poly.entity_id
_entity_poly.type
_entity_poly.pdbx_seq_one_letter_code
_entity_poly.pdbx_strand_id
1 'polypeptide(L)' 'MKLAGDKTEQAKVTLRSHRTDALQALEAAEKAGGMGEDETKRLKGEIQKLIDAGNNALMKVFERKKTEITQ' A
#
# COMPACT_ATOMS: atom_id res chain seq x y z
N MET A 1 20.86 3.80 11.53
CA MET A 1 20.22 3.54 10.21
C MET A 1 19.61 2.15 10.07
N LYS A 2 20.27 1.05 10.47
CA LYS A 2 19.79 -0.34 10.28
C LYS A 2 18.33 -0.57 10.73
N LEU A 3 18.00 -0.25 11.99
CA LEU A 3 16.64 -0.41 12.52
C LEU A 3 15.56 0.39 11.77
N ALA A 4 15.87 1.62 11.33
CA ALA A 4 14.93 2.43 10.57
C ALA A 4 14.68 1.84 9.16
N GLY A 5 15.72 1.27 8.55
CA GLY A 5 15.60 0.54 7.29
C GLY A 5 14.72 -0.69 7.44
N ASP A 6 14.99 -1.53 8.45
CA ASP A 6 14.24 -2.76 8.72
C ASP A 6 12.75 -2.49 8.95
N LYS A 7 12.42 -1.45 9.74
CA LYS A 7 11.02 -1.04 9.96
C LYS A 7 10.35 -0.53 8.68
N THR A 8 11.08 0.18 7.83
CA THR A 8 10.55 0.70 6.56
C THR A 8 10.29 -0.44 5.58
N GLU A 9 11.16 -1.45 5.53
CA GLU A 9 10.92 -2.65 4.72
C GLU A 9 9.72 -3.44 5.24
N GLN A 10 9.60 -3.67 6.55
CA GLN A 10 8.40 -4.30 7.12
C GLN A 10 7.13 -3.56 6.75
N ALA A 11 7.12 -2.22 6.88
CA ALA A 11 5.95 -1.42 6.51
C ALA A 11 5.60 -1.55 5.02
N LYS A 12 6.60 -1.59 4.13
CA LYS A 12 6.38 -1.83 2.69
C LYS A 12 5.83 -3.22 2.40
N VAL A 13 6.29 -4.25 3.12
CA VAL A 13 5.76 -5.62 3.01
C VAL A 13 4.30 -5.67 3.46
N THR A 14 3.98 -5.07 4.61
CA THR A 14 2.60 -4.97 5.11
C THR A 14 1.69 -4.24 4.12
N LEU A 15 2.15 -3.13 3.55
CA LEU A 15 1.38 -2.38 2.55
C LEU A 15 1.08 -3.22 1.29
N ARG A 16 2.05 -4.03 0.83
CA ARG A 16 1.83 -4.97 -0.28
C ARG A 16 0.82 -6.06 0.09
N SER A 17 0.84 -6.57 1.32
CA SER A 17 -0.16 -7.55 1.78
C SER A 17 -1.56 -6.97 1.70
N HIS A 18 -1.77 -5.77 2.26
CA HIS A 18 -3.07 -5.10 2.21
C HIS A 18 -3.57 -4.83 0.79
N ARG A 19 -2.67 -4.51 -0.16
CA ARG A 19 -3.04 -4.41 -1.57
C ARG A 19 -3.59 -5.73 -2.09
N THR A 20 -2.87 -6.83 -1.85
CA THR A 20 -3.28 -8.17 -2.29
C THR A 20 -4.62 -8.55 -1.70
N ASP A 21 -4.80 -8.36 -0.40
CA ASP A 21 -6.05 -8.68 0.30
C ASP A 21 -7.23 -7.85 -0.27
N ALA A 22 -7.02 -6.55 -0.52
CA ALA A 22 -8.02 -5.68 -1.10
C ALA A 22 -8.40 -6.09 -2.53
N LEU A 23 -7.42 -6.47 -3.36
CA LEU A 23 -7.67 -6.96 -4.71
C LEU A 23 -8.43 -8.29 -4.70
N GLN A 24 -8.07 -9.21 -3.80
CA GLN A 24 -8.77 -10.50 -3.65
C GLN A 24 -10.22 -10.30 -3.19
N ALA A 25 -10.45 -9.42 -2.22
CA ALA A 25 -11.80 -9.08 -1.75
C ALA A 25 -12.64 -8.48 -2.87
N LEU A 26 -12.04 -7.62 -3.71
CA LEU A 26 -12.70 -7.01 -4.85
C LEU A 26 -13.07 -8.03 -5.93
N GLU A 27 -12.15 -8.93 -6.28
CA GLU A 27 -12.43 -10.03 -7.23
C GLU A 27 -13.50 -10.99 -6.70
N ALA A 28 -13.52 -11.26 -5.40
CA ALA A 28 -14.57 -12.07 -4.78
C ALA A 28 -15.95 -11.39 -4.86
N ALA A 29 -16.00 -10.07 -4.64
CA ALA A 29 -17.24 -9.30 -4.74
C ALA A 29 -17.77 -9.20 -6.18
N GLU A 30 -16.87 -9.06 -7.17
CA GLU A 30 -17.19 -9.12 -8.60
C GLU A 30 -17.79 -10.49 -8.96
N LYS A 31 -17.15 -11.59 -8.55
CA LYS A 31 -17.65 -12.96 -8.80
C LYS A 31 -18.97 -13.27 -8.11
N ALA A 32 -19.22 -12.68 -6.93
CA ALA A 32 -20.49 -12.82 -6.24
C ALA A 32 -21.64 -12.07 -6.93
N GLY A 33 -21.38 -11.36 -8.03
CA GLY A 33 -22.37 -10.56 -8.76
C GLY A 33 -22.74 -9.25 -8.04
N GLY A 34 -22.01 -8.89 -6.99
CA GLY A 34 -22.25 -7.68 -6.20
C GLY A 34 -21.62 -6.42 -6.77
N MET A 35 -20.76 -6.53 -7.79
CA MET A 35 -20.08 -5.40 -8.43
C MET A 35 -19.98 -5.61 -9.95
N GLY A 36 -20.27 -4.57 -10.72
CA GLY A 36 -20.06 -4.54 -12.17
C GLY A 36 -18.61 -4.26 -12.54
N GLU A 37 -18.19 -4.66 -13.76
CA GLU A 37 -16.80 -4.51 -14.24
C GLU A 37 -16.26 -3.07 -14.15
N ASP A 38 -17.09 -2.07 -14.48
CA ASP A 38 -16.66 -0.67 -14.50
C ASP A 38 -16.32 -0.16 -13.09
N GLU A 39 -17.12 -0.56 -12.11
CA GLU A 39 -16.89 -0.22 -10.70
C GLU A 39 -15.65 -0.96 -10.17
N THR A 40 -15.49 -2.23 -10.51
CA THR A 40 -14.29 -3.01 -10.18
C THR A 40 -13.03 -2.36 -10.74
N LYS A 41 -13.04 -1.93 -12.01
CA LYS A 41 -11.90 -1.25 -12.64
C LYS A 41 -11.58 0.07 -11.94
N ARG A 42 -12.61 0.86 -11.57
CA ARG A 42 -12.43 2.11 -10.80
C ARG A 42 -11.78 1.84 -9.45
N LEU A 43 -12.31 0.87 -8.69
CA LEU A 43 -11.82 0.52 -7.36
C LEU A 43 -10.39 -0.04 -7.40
N LYS A 44 -10.03 -0.86 -8.42
CA LYS A 44 -8.64 -1.29 -8.64
C LYS A 44 -7.69 -0.09 -8.80
N GLY A 45 -8.11 0.92 -9.56
CA GLY A 45 -7.36 2.16 -9.74
C GLY A 45 -7.21 2.96 -8.43
N GLU A 46 -8.25 3.02 -7.61
CA GLU A 46 -8.22 3.69 -6.31
C GLU A 46 -7.32 2.97 -5.30
N ILE A 47 -7.40 1.63 -5.23
CA ILE A 47 -6.49 0.81 -4.42
C ILE A 47 -5.04 1.13 -4.81
N GLN A 48 -4.72 1.15 -6.10
CA GLN A 48 -3.35 1.43 -6.55
C GLN A 48 -2.90 2.84 -6.13
N LYS A 49 -3.74 3.86 -6.28
CA LYS A 49 -3.43 5.24 -5.83
C LYS A 49 -3.15 5.31 -4.33
N LEU A 50 -3.93 4.61 -3.49
CA LEU A 50 -3.73 4.58 -2.04
C LEU A 50 -2.40 3.90 -1.67
N ILE A 51 -2.05 2.81 -2.36
CA ILE A 51 -0.77 2.12 -2.14
C ILE A 51 0.41 2.99 -2.55
N ASP A 52 0.33 3.69 -3.68
CA ASP A 52 1.39 4.60 -4.13
C ASP A 52 1.56 5.78 -3.16
N ALA A 53 0.45 6.35 -2.67
CA ALA A 53 0.49 7.38 -1.63
C ALA A 53 1.12 6.85 -0.32
N GLY A 54 0.76 5.64 0.11
CA GLY A 54 1.32 5.00 1.29
C GLY A 54 2.83 4.77 1.16
N ASN A 55 3.30 4.25 0.02
CA ASN A 55 4.72 4.06 -0.25
C ASN A 55 5.49 5.39 -0.21
N ASN A 56 4.95 6.44 -0.85
CA ASN A 56 5.56 7.76 -0.82
C ASN A 56 5.63 8.35 0.59
N ALA A 57 4.59 8.15 1.40
CA ALA A 57 4.60 8.56 2.81
C ALA A 57 5.66 7.82 3.62
N LEU A 58 5.78 6.50 3.44
CA LEU A 58 6.82 5.69 4.10
C LEU A 58 8.23 6.16 3.75
N MET A 59 8.50 6.47 2.47
CA MET A 59 9.80 7.01 2.06
C MET A 59 10.09 8.36 2.71
N LYS A 60 9.11 9.28 2.75
CA LYS A 60 9.28 10.59 3.41
C LYS A 60 9.59 10.45 4.90
N VAL A 61 8.90 9.54 5.60
CA VAL A 61 9.14 9.26 7.02
C VAL A 61 10.54 8.68 7.21
N PHE A 62 10.96 7.75 6.35
CA PHE A 62 12.29 7.16 6.40
C PHE A 62 13.39 8.22 6.19
N GLU A 63 13.28 9.06 5.17
CA GLU A 63 14.25 10.14 4.90
C GLU A 63 14.32 11.12 6.06
N ARG A 64 13.18 11.58 6.59
CA ARG A 64 13.16 12.44 7.78
C ARG A 64 13.89 11.79 8.95
N LYS A 65 13.61 10.50 9.21
CA LYS A 65 14.24 9.79 10.33
C LYS A 65 15.73 9.55 10.11
N LYS A 66 16.14 9.38 8.86
CA LYS A 66 17.55 9.24 8.48
C LYS A 66 18.31 10.53 8.75
N THR A 67 17.76 11.69 8.40
CA THR A 67 18.33 13.01 8.73
C THR A 67 18.44 13.21 10.23
N GLU A 68 17.38 12.94 11.00
CA GLU A 68 17.39 13.06 12.47
C GLU A 68 18.46 12.18 13.16
N ILE A 69 18.77 11.01 12.61
CA ILE A 69 19.77 10.08 13.18
C ILE A 69 21.21 10.45 12.80
N THR A 70 21.39 11.21 11.72
CA THR A 70 22.72 11.54 11.17
C THR A 70 23.20 12.93 11.61
N GLN A 71 22.28 13.79 12.06
CA GLN A 71 22.59 15.02 12.82
C GLN A 71 23.02 14.70 14.25
#